data_AF-A0A508B7T9-F1
#
_entry.id   AF-A0A508B7T9-F1
#
_cell.length_a   1.000
_cell.length_b   1.000
_cell.length_c   1.000
_cell.angle_alpha   90.00
_cell.angle_beta   90.00
_cell.angle_gamma   90.00
#
_symmetry.space_group_name_H-M   'P 1'
#
loop_
_entity.id
_entity.type
_entity.pdbx_description
1 polymer ?
#
loop_
_entity_poly.entity_id
_entity_poly.type
_entity_poly.pdbx_seq_one_letter_code
_entity_poly.pdbx_strand_id
1 'polypeptide(L)'
;MNERPLFEIAEHALALDGPDQQDGHPVGAAPRPPHRHTARLRLVIHALPEGFLLVSQSSGHPHLDGDTWHPTLEEAFAQAAQQFGTSADQWKRVGD
;
A
#
# COMPACT_ATOMS: atom_id res chain seq x y z
N MET A 1 9.41 20.49 -10.47
CA MET A 1 8.67 20.62 -9.20
C MET A 1 9.52 19.95 -8.13
N ASN A 2 9.84 20.62 -7.02
CA ASN A 2 10.65 20.03 -5.95
C ASN A 2 9.73 19.28 -4.99
N GLU A 3 9.26 18.10 -5.41
CA GLU A 3 8.57 17.17 -4.54
C GLU A 3 9.56 16.64 -3.49
N ARG A 4 9.31 16.93 -2.21
CA ARG A 4 10.18 16.47 -1.12
C ARG A 4 9.46 15.36 -0.35
N PRO A 5 10.03 14.15 -0.28
CA PRO A 5 9.45 13.09 0.53
C PRO A 5 9.47 13.53 2.00
N LEU A 6 8.30 13.58 2.62
CA LEU A 6 8.15 13.98 4.01
C LEU A 6 8.05 12.75 4.91
N PHE A 7 7.22 11.79 4.51
CA PHE A 7 7.01 10.52 5.22
C PHE A 7 7.11 9.34 4.27
N GLU A 8 7.60 8.22 4.77
CA GLU A 8 7.76 6.98 4.01
C GLU A 8 7.46 5.75 4.88
N ILE A 9 6.81 4.77 4.28
CA ILE A 9 6.83 3.36 4.71
C ILE A 9 7.57 2.58 3.63
N ALA A 10 8.81 2.18 3.93
CA ALA A 10 9.69 1.52 2.95
C ALA A 10 9.19 0.12 2.56
N GLU A 11 8.62 -0.61 3.52
CA GLU A 11 8.05 -1.94 3.30
C GLU A 11 6.81 -2.13 4.19
N HIS A 12 5.65 -2.19 3.55
CA HIS A 12 4.36 -2.50 4.14
C HIS A 12 3.85 -3.81 3.55
N ALA A 13 3.61 -4.79 4.42
CA ALA A 13 3.09 -6.09 4.03
C ALA A 13 1.55 -6.02 3.99
N LEU A 14 0.97 -5.99 2.79
CA LEU A 14 -0.46 -6.08 2.60
C LEU A 14 -0.85 -7.54 2.33
N ALA A 15 -1.73 -8.08 3.17
CA ALA A 15 -2.36 -9.36 2.88
C ALA A 15 -3.40 -9.14 1.77
N LEU A 16 -3.10 -9.65 0.57
CA LEU A 16 -4.11 -9.74 -0.47
C LEU A 16 -4.92 -11.00 -0.19
N ASP A 17 -6.05 -10.84 0.50
CA ASP A 17 -7.08 -11.88 0.61
C ASP A 17 -7.77 -11.98 -0.77
N GLY A 18 -7.06 -12.54 -1.74
CA GLY A 18 -7.68 -12.96 -2.98
C GLY A 18 -8.59 -14.14 -2.65
N PRO A 19 -9.86 -14.15 -3.11
CA PRO A 19 -10.62 -15.39 -3.05
C PRO A 19 -9.79 -16.44 -3.79
N ASP A 20 -9.46 -17.52 -3.09
CA ASP A 20 -8.95 -18.73 -3.73
C ASP A 20 -9.89 -18.98 -4.90
N GLN A 21 -9.36 -18.88 -6.14
CA GLN A 21 -10.12 -19.21 -7.32
C GLN A 21 -10.30 -20.73 -7.29
N GLN A 22 -11.21 -21.21 -6.42
CA GLN A 22 -11.72 -22.57 -6.35
C GLN A 22 -12.62 -22.83 -7.56
N ASP A 23 -12.15 -22.52 -8.77
CA ASP A 23 -12.81 -22.95 -9.99
C ASP A 23 -12.01 -24.15 -10.54
N GLY A 24 -12.41 -25.35 -10.12
CA GLY A 24 -12.01 -26.59 -10.80
C GLY A 24 -11.07 -27.54 -10.06
N HIS A 25 -11.15 -27.68 -8.73
CA HIS A 25 -10.51 -28.82 -8.07
C HIS A 25 -11.40 -30.08 -8.17
N PRO A 26 -10.97 -31.17 -8.84
CA PRO A 26 -11.72 -32.43 -8.82
C PRO A 26 -11.79 -32.97 -7.39
N VAL A 27 -12.97 -33.44 -6.98
CA VAL A 27 -13.24 -34.08 -5.68
C VAL A 27 -12.16 -35.13 -5.39
N GLY A 28 -11.31 -34.87 -4.39
CA GLY A 28 -10.31 -35.83 -3.89
C GLY A 28 -8.89 -35.31 -3.69
N ALA A 29 -8.55 -34.08 -4.10
CA ALA A 29 -7.23 -33.51 -3.83
C ALA A 29 -7.14 -32.90 -2.42
N ALA A 30 -6.07 -33.21 -1.68
CA ALA A 30 -5.79 -32.63 -0.36
C ALA A 30 -5.85 -31.10 -0.39
N PRO A 31 -6.37 -30.43 0.66
CA PRO A 31 -6.44 -28.96 0.73
C PRO A 31 -5.03 -28.41 0.57
N ARG A 32 -4.79 -27.64 -0.50
CA ARG A 32 -3.53 -26.92 -0.66
C ARG A 32 -3.43 -25.90 0.47
N PRO A 33 -2.23 -25.66 1.04
CA PRO A 33 -2.06 -24.61 2.02
C PRO A 33 -2.53 -23.29 1.40
N PRO A 34 -3.29 -22.46 2.12
CA PRO A 34 -3.77 -21.20 1.58
C PRO A 34 -2.54 -20.39 1.15
N HIS A 35 -2.44 -20.12 -0.15
CA HIS A 35 -1.40 -19.25 -0.68
C HIS A 35 -1.71 -17.84 -0.20
N ARG A 36 -1.22 -17.48 0.99
CA ARG A 36 -1.26 -16.10 1.48
C ARG A 36 -0.31 -15.28 0.60
N HIS A 37 -0.89 -14.62 -0.39
CA HIS A 37 -0.15 -13.67 -1.21
C HIS A 37 0.03 -12.39 -0.40
N THR A 38 1.23 -12.19 0.13
CA THR A 38 1.61 -10.93 0.77
C THR A 38 2.26 -10.03 -0.28
N ALA A 39 1.62 -8.91 -0.57
CA ALA A 39 2.22 -7.85 -1.38
C ALA A 39 3.11 -6.97 -0.50
N ARG A 40 4.28 -6.59 -1.02
CA ARG A 40 5.13 -5.58 -0.39
C ARG A 40 4.87 -4.26 -1.07
N LEU A 41 4.35 -3.29 -0.32
CA LEU A 41 4.15 -1.92 -0.77
C LEU A 41 5.16 -0.99 -0.11
N ARG A 42 5.59 0.00 -0.88
CA ARG A 42 6.28 1.20 -0.44
C ARG A 42 5.30 2.34 -0.59
N LEU A 43 5.10 3.09 0.49
CA LEU A 43 4.22 4.25 0.51
C LEU A 43 5.07 5.48 0.83
N VAL A 44 4.92 6.55 0.08
CA VAL A 44 5.67 7.79 0.25
C VAL A 44 4.71 8.96 0.18
N ILE A 45 4.76 9.85 1.16
CA ILE A 45 4.01 11.12 1.14
C ILE A 45 5.00 12.23 0.83
N HIS A 46 4.79 12.90 -0.29
CA HIS A 46 5.56 14.06 -0.72
C HIS A 46 4.84 15.35 -0.29
N ALA A 47 5.60 16.29 0.27
CA ALA A 47 5.12 17.63 0.52
C ALA A 47 5.24 18.46 -0.76
N LEU A 48 4.13 19.09 -1.15
CA LEU A 48 4.02 20.00 -2.29
C LEU A 48 3.59 21.38 -1.77
N PRO A 49 3.84 22.46 -2.52
CA PRO A 49 3.43 23.80 -2.11
C PRO A 49 1.92 23.96 -1.91
N GLU A 50 1.12 23.15 -2.60
CA GLU A 50 -0.35 23.22 -2.58
C GLU A 50 -1.00 22.09 -1.77
N GLY A 51 -0.23 21.11 -1.27
CA GLY A 51 -0.78 19.95 -0.57
C GLY A 51 0.20 18.79 -0.40
N PHE A 52 -0.31 17.57 -0.41
CA PHE A 52 0.46 16.35 -0.17
C PHE A 52 0.13 15.28 -1.21
N LEU A 53 1.15 14.63 -1.74
CA LEU A 53 1.00 13.54 -2.70
C LEU A 53 1.35 12.22 -2.05
N LEU A 54 0.37 11.33 -1.90
CA LEU A 54 0.57 9.95 -1.51
C LEU A 54 0.92 9.14 -2.75
N VAL A 55 2.09 8.52 -2.75
CA VAL A 55 2.57 7.62 -3.79
C VAL A 55 2.65 6.23 -3.21
N SER A 56 2.00 5.28 -3.87
CA SER A 56 2.04 3.86 -3.55
C SER A 56 2.73 3.09 -4.68
N GLN A 57 3.68 2.25 -4.31
CA GLN A 57 4.46 1.42 -5.21
C GLN A 57 4.58 0.02 -4.64
N SER A 58 4.38 -1.01 -5.43
CA SER A 58 4.33 -2.39 -5.01
C SER A 58 5.32 -3.23 -5.80
N SER A 59 5.99 -4.14 -5.13
CA SER A 59 6.85 -5.12 -5.81
C SER A 59 6.03 -6.36 -6.14
N GLY A 60 5.52 -6.41 -7.37
CA GLY A 60 4.83 -7.58 -7.93
C GLY A 60 3.32 -7.49 -8.06
N HIS A 61 2.70 -6.35 -7.72
CA HIS A 61 1.25 -6.16 -7.82
C HIS A 61 0.90 -4.78 -8.39
N PRO A 62 1.17 -4.52 -9.69
CA PRO A 62 1.09 -3.17 -10.27
C PRO A 62 -0.29 -2.50 -10.19
N HIS A 63 -1.34 -3.26 -9.87
CA HIS A 63 -2.68 -2.72 -9.58
C HIS A 63 -2.76 -1.96 -8.24
N LEU A 64 -1.78 -2.13 -7.36
CA LEU A 64 -1.66 -1.41 -6.10
C LEU A 64 -0.82 -0.14 -6.23
N ASP A 65 -0.21 0.09 -7.40
CA ASP A 65 0.53 1.31 -7.68
C ASP A 65 -0.45 2.45 -7.95
N GLY A 66 -0.18 3.60 -7.38
CA GLY A 66 -1.04 4.76 -7.56
C GLY A 66 -0.54 5.99 -6.83
N ASP A 67 -0.75 7.14 -7.46
CA ASP A 67 -0.53 8.45 -6.88
C ASP A 67 -1.87 9.13 -6.59
N THR A 68 -2.02 9.69 -5.40
CA THR A 68 -3.23 10.40 -4.98
C THR A 68 -2.84 11.67 -4.27
N TRP A 69 -3.38 12.80 -4.74
CA TRP A 69 -3.14 14.10 -4.15
C TRP A 69 -4.21 14.43 -3.12
N HIS A 70 -3.78 15.02 -2.01
CA HIS A 70 -4.63 15.45 -0.92
C HIS A 70 -4.25 16.87 -0.46
N PRO A 71 -5.23 17.71 -0.08
CA PRO A 71 -4.92 19.06 0.38
C PRO A 71 -4.30 19.07 1.78
N THR A 72 -4.57 18.06 2.60
CA THR A 72 -4.02 17.94 3.96
C THR A 72 -3.24 16.65 4.18
N LEU A 73 -2.28 16.70 5.10
CA LEU A 73 -1.47 15.53 5.47
C LEU A 73 -2.32 14.45 6.16
N GLU A 74 -3.30 14.86 6.96
CA GLU A 74 -4.22 13.95 7.65
C GLU A 74 -5.04 13.12 6.65
N GLU A 75 -5.52 13.73 5.56
CA GLU A 75 -6.22 13.00 4.50
C GLU A 75 -5.32 12.01 3.77
N ALA A 76 -4.06 12.37 3.50
CA ALA A 76 -3.11 11.44 2.90
C ALA A 76 -2.87 10.21 3.80
N PHE A 77 -2.73 10.41 5.11
CA PHE A 77 -2.64 9.31 6.07
C PHE A 77 -3.93 8.50 6.16
N ALA A 78 -5.09 9.17 6.19
CA ALA A 78 -6.38 8.50 6.27
C ALA A 78 -6.66 7.64 5.03
N GLN A 79 -6.29 8.12 3.85
CA GLN A 79 -6.38 7.38 2.60
C GLN A 79 -5.48 6.14 2.64
N ALA A 80 -4.20 6.30 3.03
CA ALA A 80 -3.28 5.18 3.12
C ALA A 80 -3.70 4.15 4.19
N ALA A 81 -4.32 4.60 5.28
CA ALA A 81 -4.87 3.72 6.31
C ALA A 81 -6.09 2.94 5.79
N GLN A 82 -6.99 3.60 5.07
CA GLN A 82 -8.19 2.97 4.52
C GLN A 82 -7.87 2.01 3.38
N GLN A 83 -6.98 2.39 2.46
CA GLN A 83 -6.68 1.63 1.26
C GLN A 83 -5.69 0.50 1.51
N PHE A 84 -4.69 0.73 2.36
CA PHE A 84 -3.60 -0.22 2.60
C PHE A 84 -3.54 -0.73 4.04
N GLY A 85 -4.41 -0.28 4.95
CA GLY A 85 -4.39 -0.73 6.36
C GLY A 85 -3.18 -0.20 7.15
N THR A 86 -2.55 0.88 6.69
CA THR A 86 -1.38 1.45 7.38
C THR A 86 -1.76 2.20 8.65
N SER A 87 -0.82 2.31 9.58
CA SER A 87 -0.99 3.05 10.83
C SER A 87 0.00 4.19 10.90
N ALA A 88 -0.35 5.28 11.59
CA ALA A 88 0.51 6.47 11.74
C ALA A 88 1.93 6.14 12.26
N ASP A 89 2.04 5.17 13.18
CA ASP A 89 3.32 4.74 13.77
C ASP A 89 4.27 4.06 12.77
N GLN A 90 3.73 3.50 11.67
CA GLN A 90 4.56 2.86 10.63
C GLN A 90 5.30 3.88 9.76
N TRP A 91 4.80 5.12 9.70
CA TRP A 91 5.35 6.17 8.86
C TRP A 91 6.63 6.73 9.45
N LYS A 92 7.73 6.61 8.70
CA LYS A 92 9.01 7.23 9.04
C LYS A 92 9.13 8.57 8.36
N ARG A 93 9.43 9.62 9.12
CA ARG A 93 9.77 10.92 8.56
C ARG A 93 11.14 10.82 7.89
N VAL A 94 11.21 11.21 6.62
CA VAL A 94 12.42 11.11 5.77
C VAL A 94 12.94 12.48 5.32
N GLY A 95 12.20 13.56 5.61
CA GLY A 95 12.62 14.95 5.36
C GLY A 95 12.93 15.71 6.65
N ASP A 96 14.20 16.09 6.81
CA ASP A 96 14.69 17.20 7.65
C ASP A 96 14.95 18.43 6.76
#